data_AF-A0A7C1VUH1-F1
#
_entry.id   AF-A0A7C1VUH1-F1
#
_cell.length_a   1.000
_cell.length_b   1.000
_cell.length_c   1.000
_cell.angle_alpha   90.00
_cell.angle_beta   90.00
_cell.angle_gamma   90.00
#
_symmetry.space_group_name_H-M   'P 1'
#
loop_
_entity.id
_entity.type
_entity.pdbx_description
1 polymer ?
#
loop_
_entity_poly.entity_id
_entity_poly.type
_entity_poly.pdbx_seq_one_letter_code
_entity_poly.pdbx_strand_id
1 'polypeptide(L)'
;MRRRLFGLLVCMLILLIPVVFGLNVFGRSMSNDEYVDAPVWSIGDSWTYDVEFDQRFDQNNRFHWFIDDMCFTVTEDTGSVYKLDFVGNITGDIEHFPFSKHLKGGTIEGYEMVEKTNLGLLEIVAHIDGVSSFHHWSSEVPVVVDVRVTFDPVFALLNFPFFVGKNWIYNSSTVTIDYTISTFGMPESMHKVIFIEAGPVSCAGKEVVSVEAGVYEAFEVDVQEGLLEIYYAPEVANVVRVSGMGPARFTSVDMELVSTTYTPLGAPGKPSQPEGPTSGSAGEVYTYCAST
;
A
#
# COMPACT_ATOMS: atom_id res chain seq x y z
N MET A 1 9.62 19.19 22.43
CA MET A 1 8.32 19.22 21.72
C MET A 1 8.46 18.99 20.22
N ARG A 2 9.25 19.77 19.46
CA ARG A 2 9.39 19.60 17.98
C ARG A 2 9.84 18.22 17.48
N ARG A 3 10.69 17.48 18.21
CA ARG A 3 11.20 16.16 17.79
C ARG A 3 10.17 15.03 17.97
N ARG A 4 9.38 15.10 19.06
CA ARG A 4 8.25 14.20 19.33
C ARG A 4 7.10 14.32 18.31
N LEU A 5 6.94 15.50 17.70
CA LEU A 5 5.97 15.67 16.60
C LEU A 5 6.41 14.84 15.40
N PHE A 6 7.66 15.01 14.92
CA PHE A 6 8.19 14.31 13.74
C PHE A 6 8.09 12.78 13.83
N GLY A 7 8.25 12.23 15.04
CA GLY A 7 8.02 10.82 15.26
C GLY A 7 6.58 10.35 15.13
N LEU A 8 5.65 11.09 15.73
CA LEU A 8 4.21 10.84 15.58
C LEU A 8 3.76 10.85 14.12
N LEU A 9 4.54 11.49 13.24
CA LEU A 9 4.24 11.73 11.83
C LEU A 9 4.74 10.61 10.92
N VAL A 10 5.91 10.03 11.18
CA VAL A 10 6.37 8.82 10.48
C VAL A 10 5.56 7.59 10.91
N CYS A 11 5.07 7.56 12.16
CA CYS A 11 4.11 6.53 12.58
C CYS A 11 2.85 6.48 11.71
N MET A 12 2.32 7.62 11.28
CA MET A 12 1.01 7.65 10.59
C MET A 12 1.11 7.40 9.09
N LEU A 13 2.26 7.71 8.47
CA LEU A 13 2.61 7.31 7.10
C LEU A 13 2.49 5.79 6.91
N ILE A 14 2.99 5.03 7.89
CA ILE A 14 3.15 3.57 7.80
C ILE A 14 1.88 2.83 8.26
N LEU A 15 0.94 3.56 8.87
CA LEU A 15 -0.36 3.02 9.24
C LEU A 15 -1.32 2.86 8.06
N LEU A 16 -1.01 3.42 6.89
CA LEU A 16 -1.94 3.42 5.76
C LEU A 16 -1.42 2.78 4.46
N ILE A 17 -0.14 2.42 4.38
CA ILE A 17 0.34 1.32 3.51
C ILE A 17 -0.44 -0.02 3.76
N PRO A 18 -0.83 -0.40 4.99
CA PRO A 18 -1.62 -1.60 5.31
C PRO A 18 -3.12 -1.53 4.97
N VAL A 19 -3.61 -0.55 4.19
CA VAL A 19 -5.06 -0.37 3.93
C VAL A 19 -5.66 -1.47 3.02
N VAL A 20 -4.90 -2.50 2.67
CA VAL A 20 -5.26 -3.29 1.50
C VAL A 20 -5.98 -4.62 1.79
N PHE A 21 -6.05 -5.18 3.02
CA PHE A 21 -6.40 -6.61 3.11
C PHE A 21 -7.03 -7.13 4.41
N GLY A 22 -7.86 -8.22 4.37
CA GLY A 22 -8.90 -8.55 5.37
C GLY A 22 -9.00 -9.81 6.25
N LEU A 23 -10.14 -10.06 6.97
CA LEU A 23 -10.46 -11.22 7.87
C LEU A 23 -11.98 -11.46 8.01
N ASN A 24 -12.32 -12.66 8.51
CA ASN A 24 -13.55 -13.45 8.38
C ASN A 24 -14.63 -13.31 9.46
N VAL A 25 -15.91 -13.46 9.03
CA VAL A 25 -16.98 -14.19 9.75
C VAL A 25 -17.88 -14.96 8.77
N PHE A 26 -18.21 -16.22 9.10
CA PHE A 26 -19.07 -17.14 8.35
C PHE A 26 -20.49 -16.62 8.09
N GLY A 27 -20.97 -16.76 6.84
CA GLY A 27 -22.38 -16.48 6.50
C GLY A 27 -22.82 -17.06 5.15
N ARG A 28 -23.54 -18.19 5.24
CA ARG A 28 -24.46 -18.87 4.28
C ARG A 28 -24.29 -18.67 2.77
N SER A 29 -24.22 -19.82 2.08
CA SER A 29 -24.41 -19.93 0.63
C SER A 29 -25.81 -19.48 0.20
N MET A 30 -25.87 -18.62 -0.83
CA MET A 30 -26.94 -18.61 -1.83
C MET A 30 -26.42 -18.16 -3.21
N SER A 31 -26.73 -19.02 -4.19
CA SER A 31 -26.94 -18.84 -5.64
C SER A 31 -25.92 -18.13 -6.54
N ASN A 32 -25.34 -18.94 -7.45
CA ASN A 32 -25.03 -18.70 -8.87
C ASN A 32 -24.22 -17.48 -9.37
N ASP A 33 -23.73 -16.61 -8.49
CA ASP A 33 -22.75 -15.60 -8.89
C ASP A 33 -21.32 -16.15 -8.81
N GLU A 34 -20.46 -15.73 -9.75
CA GLU A 34 -19.05 -16.08 -9.85
C GLU A 34 -18.32 -15.57 -8.60
N TYR A 35 -18.03 -16.46 -7.65
CA TYR A 35 -17.30 -16.12 -6.43
C TYR A 35 -15.80 -16.26 -6.64
N VAL A 36 -15.02 -15.42 -5.96
CA VAL A 36 -13.55 -15.42 -6.05
C VAL A 36 -12.95 -15.72 -4.68
N ASP A 37 -12.23 -16.83 -4.58
CA ASP A 37 -11.50 -17.21 -3.37
C ASP A 37 -10.26 -16.33 -3.14
N ALA A 38 -9.67 -16.44 -1.95
CA ALA A 38 -8.40 -15.78 -1.65
C ALA A 38 -7.32 -16.25 -2.64
N PRO A 39 -6.47 -15.34 -3.14
CA PRO A 39 -5.47 -15.70 -4.13
C PRO A 39 -4.39 -16.61 -3.54
N VAL A 40 -3.80 -17.41 -4.42
CA VAL A 40 -2.57 -18.14 -4.12
C VAL A 40 -1.44 -17.43 -4.82
N TRP A 41 -0.48 -16.94 -4.04
CA TRP A 41 0.74 -16.32 -4.54
C TRP A 41 1.89 -17.32 -4.49
N SER A 42 2.80 -17.20 -5.44
CA SER A 42 4.05 -17.95 -5.52
C SER A 42 5.22 -17.05 -5.12
N ILE A 43 6.28 -17.66 -4.58
CA ILE A 43 7.53 -16.94 -4.32
C ILE A 43 8.04 -16.34 -5.65
N GLY A 44 8.34 -15.04 -5.62
CA GLY A 44 8.74 -14.25 -6.79
C GLY A 44 7.61 -13.50 -7.49
N ASP A 45 6.34 -13.75 -7.13
CA ASP A 45 5.24 -12.87 -7.55
C ASP A 45 5.45 -11.48 -6.94
N SER A 46 5.20 -10.44 -7.74
CA SER A 46 5.41 -9.06 -7.34
C SER A 46 4.39 -8.10 -7.93
N TRP A 47 4.18 -6.99 -7.22
CA TRP A 47 3.30 -5.89 -7.59
C TRP A 47 3.98 -4.58 -7.23
N THR A 48 4.01 -3.66 -8.19
CA THR A 48 4.59 -2.33 -8.03
C THR A 48 3.48 -1.30 -8.06
N TYR A 49 3.48 -0.40 -7.08
CA TYR A 49 2.48 0.64 -6.90
C TYR A 49 3.10 2.02 -6.81
N ASP A 50 2.36 3.02 -7.26
CA ASP A 50 2.56 4.40 -6.82
C ASP A 50 1.53 4.72 -5.73
N VAL A 51 1.99 5.42 -4.69
CA VAL A 51 1.18 5.72 -3.50
C VAL A 51 1.27 7.20 -3.18
N GLU A 52 0.15 7.91 -3.20
CA GLU A 52 0.00 9.27 -2.70
C GLU A 52 -0.75 9.26 -1.37
N PHE A 53 -0.26 10.05 -0.42
CA PHE A 53 -0.81 10.16 0.92
C PHE A 53 -0.90 11.61 1.38
N ASP A 54 -2.10 12.06 1.71
CA ASP A 54 -2.31 13.37 2.33
C ASP A 54 -2.89 13.21 3.72
N GLN A 55 -2.35 13.91 4.71
CA GLN A 55 -2.90 13.95 6.06
C GLN A 55 -2.90 15.36 6.63
N ARG A 56 -4.04 15.75 7.21
CA ARG A 56 -4.23 17.04 7.88
C ARG A 56 -4.56 16.85 9.36
N PHE A 57 -3.62 17.20 10.24
CA PHE A 57 -3.88 17.12 11.69
C PHE A 57 -4.73 18.28 12.20
N ASP A 58 -4.53 19.45 11.61
CA ASP A 58 -5.31 20.66 11.86
C ASP A 58 -5.12 21.63 10.68
N GLN A 59 -5.63 22.86 10.81
CA GLN A 59 -5.55 23.89 9.77
C GLN A 59 -4.12 24.29 9.39
N ASN A 60 -3.12 23.95 10.21
CA ASN A 60 -1.73 24.40 10.09
C ASN A 60 -0.72 23.25 9.93
N ASN A 61 -1.21 22.00 9.90
CA ASN A 61 -0.41 20.79 9.91
C ASN A 61 -0.85 19.85 8.79
N ARG A 62 -0.13 19.87 7.67
CA ARG A 62 -0.35 18.99 6.52
C ARG A 62 0.89 18.16 6.22
N PHE A 63 0.63 16.92 5.84
CA PHE A 63 1.62 15.94 5.44
C PHE A 63 1.20 15.47 4.08
N HIS A 64 2.13 15.52 3.14
CA HIS A 64 1.90 15.05 1.80
C HIS A 64 3.08 14.17 1.43
N TRP A 65 2.84 12.90 1.16
CA TRP A 65 3.89 11.94 0.84
C TRP A 65 3.57 11.24 -0.46
N PHE A 66 4.63 10.94 -1.19
CA PHE A 66 4.58 10.16 -2.41
C PHE A 66 5.59 9.02 -2.26
N ILE A 67 5.15 7.82 -2.57
CA ILE A 67 6.01 6.66 -2.70
C ILE A 67 5.89 6.18 -4.15
N ASP A 68 6.95 6.39 -4.92
CA ASP A 68 7.04 5.97 -6.31
C ASP A 68 7.68 4.58 -6.37
N ASP A 69 7.22 3.75 -7.30
CA ASP A 69 7.78 2.41 -7.57
C ASP A 69 7.81 1.48 -6.32
N MET A 70 6.79 1.54 -5.47
CA MET A 70 6.68 0.68 -4.28
C MET A 70 6.43 -0.78 -4.71
N CYS A 71 7.48 -1.58 -4.78
CA CYS A 71 7.45 -2.96 -5.24
C CYS A 71 7.40 -3.93 -4.08
N PHE A 72 6.32 -4.71 -3.98
CA PHE A 72 6.17 -5.82 -3.05
C PHE A 72 6.46 -7.13 -3.77
N THR A 73 7.28 -8.00 -3.17
CA THR A 73 7.65 -9.31 -3.72
C THR A 73 7.45 -10.40 -2.69
N VAL A 74 6.74 -11.48 -3.04
CA VAL A 74 6.60 -12.64 -2.17
C VAL A 74 7.95 -13.34 -2.03
N THR A 75 8.53 -13.31 -0.83
CA THR A 75 9.84 -13.90 -0.54
C THR A 75 9.74 -15.19 0.25
N GLU A 76 8.69 -15.34 1.07
CA GLU A 76 8.44 -16.56 1.83
C GLU A 76 6.97 -16.96 1.78
N ASP A 77 6.73 -18.27 1.66
CA ASP A 77 5.43 -18.92 1.83
C ASP A 77 5.55 -19.87 3.03
N THR A 78 4.96 -19.49 4.17
CA THR A 78 5.07 -20.26 5.42
C THR A 78 3.71 -20.59 6.01
N GLY A 79 3.22 -21.79 5.73
CA GLY A 79 1.99 -22.32 6.32
C GLY A 79 0.77 -21.47 5.98
N SER A 80 0.36 -20.61 6.92
CA SER A 80 -0.80 -19.71 6.80
C SER A 80 -0.45 -18.26 6.47
N VAL A 81 0.83 -17.92 6.24
CA VAL A 81 1.31 -16.54 6.06
C VAL A 81 2.26 -16.43 4.87
N TYR A 82 2.12 -15.35 4.10
CA TYR A 82 3.12 -14.86 3.15
C TYR A 82 4.00 -13.81 3.82
N LYS A 83 5.27 -13.77 3.43
CA LYS A 83 6.14 -12.61 3.66
C LYS A 83 6.39 -11.91 2.33
N LEU A 84 6.18 -10.61 2.32
CA LEU A 84 6.43 -9.76 1.16
C LEU A 84 7.51 -8.77 1.52
N ASP A 85 8.66 -8.85 0.86
CA ASP A 85 9.68 -7.81 0.96
C ASP A 85 9.24 -6.64 0.07
N PHE A 86 9.48 -5.42 0.51
CA PHE A 86 9.16 -4.23 -0.27
C PHE A 86 10.32 -3.25 -0.36
N VAL A 87 10.32 -2.48 -1.45
CA VAL A 87 11.22 -1.34 -1.67
C VAL A 87 10.52 -0.29 -2.52
N GLY A 88 10.77 0.99 -2.25
CA GLY A 88 10.23 2.10 -3.02
C GLY A 88 11.01 3.40 -2.79
N ASN A 89 10.74 4.40 -3.61
CA ASN A 89 11.32 5.74 -3.47
C ASN A 89 10.32 6.63 -2.77
N ILE A 90 10.72 7.30 -1.69
CA ILE A 90 9.82 8.15 -0.90
C ILE A 90 10.22 9.62 -1.00
N THR A 91 9.23 10.47 -1.26
CA THR A 91 9.32 11.93 -1.15
C THR A 91 8.17 12.44 -0.30
N GLY A 92 8.29 13.66 0.20
CA GLY A 92 7.15 14.26 0.89
C GLY A 92 7.42 15.59 1.57
N ASP A 93 6.33 16.26 1.86
CA ASP A 93 6.27 17.59 2.43
C ASP A 93 5.56 17.55 3.78
N ILE A 94 6.18 18.25 4.73
CA ILE A 94 5.62 18.51 6.05
C ILE A 94 5.42 20.01 6.15
N GLU A 95 4.17 20.44 6.13
CA GLU A 95 3.77 21.81 6.38
C GLU A 95 3.33 21.95 7.83
N HIS A 96 4.17 22.56 8.68
CA HIS A 96 3.85 22.83 10.09
C HIS A 96 4.14 24.30 10.43
N PHE A 97 3.15 25.18 10.45
CA PHE A 97 3.39 26.61 10.70
C PHE A 97 4.22 26.88 11.99
N PRO A 98 5.33 27.65 11.95
CA PRO A 98 5.88 28.44 10.83
C PRO A 98 7.01 27.76 10.01
N PHE A 99 7.13 26.43 10.05
CA PHE A 99 8.18 25.63 9.41
C PHE A 99 7.62 24.65 8.38
N SER A 100 8.09 24.70 7.14
CA SER A 100 7.96 23.53 6.24
C SER A 100 9.26 22.74 6.22
N LYS A 101 9.12 21.41 6.13
CA LYS A 101 10.20 20.49 5.83
C LYS A 101 9.86 19.70 4.58
N HIS A 102 10.87 19.38 3.80
CA HIS A 102 10.73 18.62 2.57
C HIS A 102 11.71 17.46 2.64
N LEU A 103 11.19 16.23 2.62
CA LEU A 103 11.97 15.05 2.27
C LEU A 103 12.18 15.10 0.76
N LYS A 104 13.38 15.48 0.33
CA LYS A 104 13.71 15.69 -1.09
C LYS A 104 13.84 14.39 -1.87
N GLY A 105 13.96 13.28 -1.16
CA GLY A 105 14.22 11.96 -1.69
C GLY A 105 14.74 11.05 -0.58
N GLY A 106 14.31 9.81 -0.64
CA GLY A 106 14.71 8.74 0.25
C GLY A 106 14.26 7.40 -0.32
N THR A 107 14.70 6.34 0.33
CA THR A 107 14.27 4.98 0.05
C THR A 107 13.47 4.47 1.25
N ILE A 108 12.43 3.71 0.97
CA ILE A 108 11.73 2.89 1.96
C ILE A 108 11.94 1.43 1.56
N GLU A 109 12.37 0.60 2.49
CA GLU A 109 12.54 -0.84 2.28
C GLU A 109 12.13 -1.62 3.52
N GLY A 110 11.75 -2.88 3.38
CA GLY A 110 11.25 -3.64 4.52
C GLY A 110 10.53 -4.91 4.13
N TYR A 111 9.67 -5.38 5.02
CA TYR A 111 8.78 -6.50 4.74
C TYR A 111 7.43 -6.34 5.45
N GLU A 112 6.42 -7.02 4.90
CA GLU A 112 5.13 -7.24 5.56
C GLU A 112 4.82 -8.73 5.67
N MET A 113 4.06 -9.08 6.71
CA MET A 113 3.57 -10.43 6.97
C MET A 113 2.06 -10.43 6.79
N VAL A 114 1.58 -11.27 5.88
CA VAL A 114 0.21 -11.26 5.35
C VAL A 114 -0.43 -12.65 5.49
N GLU A 115 -1.62 -12.74 6.09
CA GLU A 115 -2.35 -14.00 6.26
C GLU A 115 -2.97 -14.46 4.94
N LYS A 116 -2.77 -15.72 4.56
CA LYS A 116 -3.23 -16.23 3.26
C LYS A 116 -4.75 -16.25 3.07
N THR A 117 -5.51 -16.41 4.15
CA THR A 117 -6.95 -16.70 4.02
C THR A 117 -7.77 -15.50 3.57
N ASN A 118 -7.18 -14.31 3.67
CA ASN A 118 -7.88 -13.05 3.54
C ASN A 118 -6.97 -11.84 3.28
N LEU A 119 -5.68 -12.11 3.19
CA LEU A 119 -4.59 -11.15 3.01
C LEU A 119 -4.36 -10.21 4.21
N GLY A 120 -4.99 -10.44 5.37
CA GLY A 120 -4.88 -9.56 6.54
C GLY A 120 -3.46 -9.39 7.06
N LEU A 121 -3.17 -8.23 7.64
CA LEU A 121 -1.82 -7.82 8.03
C LEU A 121 -1.52 -8.21 9.48
N LEU A 122 -0.36 -8.84 9.66
CA LEU A 122 0.16 -9.23 10.97
C LEU A 122 1.22 -8.23 11.45
N GLU A 123 2.16 -7.91 10.57
CA GLU A 123 3.34 -7.12 10.88
C GLU A 123 3.84 -6.37 9.63
N ILE A 124 4.37 -5.18 9.85
CA ILE A 124 5.19 -4.45 8.88
C ILE A 124 6.47 -4.02 9.58
N VAL A 125 7.60 -4.23 8.94
CA VAL A 125 8.88 -3.66 9.34
C VAL A 125 9.41 -2.84 8.18
N ALA A 126 9.77 -1.58 8.43
CA ALA A 126 10.32 -0.72 7.41
C ALA A 126 11.55 0.03 7.91
N HIS A 127 12.46 0.27 6.99
CA HIS A 127 13.62 1.12 7.10
C HIS A 127 13.49 2.23 6.05
N ILE A 128 13.59 3.47 6.51
CA ILE A 128 13.53 4.66 5.65
C ILE A 128 14.85 5.41 5.81
N ASP A 129 15.54 5.65 4.70
CA ASP A 129 16.74 6.49 4.64
C ASP A 129 16.48 7.65 3.67
N GLY A 130 16.81 8.87 4.06
CA GLY A 130 16.68 9.99 3.16
C GLY A 130 17.22 11.30 3.70
N VAL A 131 16.98 12.37 2.93
CA VAL A 131 17.49 13.71 3.25
C VAL A 131 16.35 14.71 3.38
N SER A 132 16.25 15.31 4.56
CA SER A 132 15.27 16.35 4.85
C SER A 132 15.91 17.74 4.78
N SER A 133 15.28 18.65 4.05
CA SER A 133 15.59 20.08 4.04
C SER A 133 14.52 20.84 4.83
N PHE A 134 14.87 21.96 5.45
CA PHE A 134 13.84 22.82 6.06
C PHE A 134 13.90 24.21 5.43
N HIS A 135 12.75 24.85 5.31
CA HIS A 135 12.61 26.06 4.49
C HIS A 135 13.43 27.26 4.98
N HIS A 136 13.75 27.34 6.27
CA HIS A 136 14.45 28.49 6.88
C HIS A 136 15.97 28.33 6.98
N TRP A 137 16.53 27.20 6.57
CA TRP A 137 17.96 26.91 6.65
C TRP A 137 18.38 26.12 5.42
N SER A 138 19.47 26.52 4.78
CA SER A 138 19.98 25.84 3.58
C SER A 138 20.64 24.50 3.87
N SER A 139 20.45 23.93 5.07
CA SER A 139 21.11 22.70 5.48
C SER A 139 20.22 21.50 5.27
N GLU A 140 20.84 20.45 4.76
CA GLU A 140 20.25 19.14 4.58
C GLU A 140 20.59 18.26 5.76
N VAL A 141 19.62 17.45 6.19
CA VAL A 141 19.74 16.55 7.35
C VAL A 141 19.51 15.13 6.90
N PRO A 142 20.46 14.22 7.14
CA PRO A 142 20.19 12.80 6.99
C PRO A 142 19.16 12.40 8.05
N VAL A 143 18.11 11.73 7.58
CA VAL A 143 17.05 11.17 8.41
C VAL A 143 17.00 9.68 8.13
N VAL A 144 17.11 8.89 9.20
CA VAL A 144 16.88 7.45 9.16
C VAL A 144 15.72 7.15 10.06
N VAL A 145 14.78 6.32 9.60
CA VAL A 145 13.64 5.87 10.40
C VAL A 145 13.51 4.36 10.30
N ASP A 146 13.62 3.69 11.43
CA ASP A 146 13.23 2.29 11.57
C ASP A 146 11.85 2.23 12.21
N VAL A 147 10.98 1.37 11.70
CA VAL A 147 9.64 1.17 12.23
C VAL A 147 9.27 -0.30 12.22
N ARG A 148 8.47 -0.66 13.22
CA ARG A 148 7.76 -1.92 13.31
C ARG A 148 6.32 -1.63 13.70
N VAL A 149 5.39 -2.12 12.89
CA VAL A 149 3.95 -2.05 13.12
C VAL A 149 3.43 -3.47 13.30
N THR A 150 2.65 -3.72 14.35
CA THR A 150 1.98 -5.01 14.56
C THR A 150 0.50 -4.81 14.82
N PHE A 151 -0.29 -5.82 14.43
CA PHE A 151 -1.74 -5.79 14.51
C PHE A 151 -2.24 -6.95 15.37
N ASP A 152 -3.01 -6.64 16.41
CA ASP A 152 -3.62 -7.63 17.30
C ASP A 152 -5.09 -7.31 17.63
N PRO A 153 -6.07 -8.09 17.12
CA PRO A 153 -5.91 -9.18 16.16
C PRO A 153 -5.44 -8.67 14.78
N VAL A 154 -5.08 -9.59 13.88
CA VAL A 154 -4.73 -9.32 12.47
C VAL A 154 -5.70 -8.30 11.86
N PHE A 155 -5.15 -7.23 11.27
CA PHE A 155 -5.96 -6.13 10.73
C PHE A 155 -6.34 -6.38 9.29
N ALA A 156 -7.58 -6.02 8.98
CA ALA A 156 -8.28 -6.83 8.05
C ALA A 156 -9.50 -6.23 7.25
N LEU A 157 -9.29 -5.64 6.06
CA LEU A 157 -10.34 -5.08 5.19
C LEU A 157 -11.03 -6.02 4.17
N LEU A 158 -10.31 -6.74 3.30
CA LEU A 158 -10.90 -7.70 2.34
C LEU A 158 -11.48 -8.98 2.98
N ASN A 159 -12.67 -9.41 2.56
CA ASN A 159 -13.22 -10.68 3.04
C ASN A 159 -13.49 -11.65 1.89
N PHE A 160 -12.68 -12.70 1.80
CA PHE A 160 -12.85 -13.76 0.82
C PHE A 160 -13.80 -14.86 1.32
N PRO A 161 -14.50 -15.57 0.41
CA PRO A 161 -14.55 -15.32 -1.03
C PRO A 161 -15.36 -14.06 -1.39
N PHE A 162 -14.98 -13.34 -2.43
CA PHE A 162 -15.74 -12.21 -2.96
C PHE A 162 -16.91 -12.65 -3.83
N PHE A 163 -17.99 -11.88 -3.77
CA PHE A 163 -19.08 -11.89 -4.73
C PHE A 163 -19.79 -10.54 -4.62
N VAL A 164 -20.43 -10.10 -5.71
CA VAL A 164 -21.16 -8.83 -5.75
C VAL A 164 -22.31 -8.86 -4.74
N GLY A 165 -22.50 -7.76 -4.01
CA GLY A 165 -23.52 -7.64 -2.97
C GLY A 165 -23.13 -8.28 -1.62
N LYS A 166 -21.91 -8.84 -1.50
CA LYS A 166 -21.38 -9.29 -0.22
C LYS A 166 -21.22 -8.10 0.73
N ASN A 167 -21.67 -8.26 1.98
CA ASN A 167 -21.50 -7.29 3.04
C ASN A 167 -20.80 -7.96 4.23
N TRP A 168 -19.88 -7.25 4.88
CA TRP A 168 -19.20 -7.72 6.09
C TRP A 168 -18.81 -6.56 6.99
N ILE A 169 -18.24 -6.90 8.15
CA ILE A 169 -17.67 -5.95 9.09
C ILE A 169 -16.21 -6.33 9.25
N TYR A 170 -15.30 -5.40 9.00
CA TYR A 170 -13.89 -5.62 9.31
C TYR A 170 -13.69 -5.54 10.83
N ASN A 171 -12.83 -6.38 11.38
CA ASN A 171 -12.63 -6.46 12.83
C ASN A 171 -11.82 -5.27 13.36
N SER A 172 -12.09 -4.89 14.60
CA SER A 172 -11.23 -3.94 15.31
C SER A 172 -9.85 -4.55 15.55
N SER A 173 -8.80 -3.73 15.48
CA SER A 173 -7.43 -4.15 15.74
C SER A 173 -6.69 -3.14 16.60
N THR A 174 -5.87 -3.64 17.53
CA THR A 174 -4.89 -2.82 18.24
C THR A 174 -3.64 -2.77 17.40
N VAL A 175 -3.24 -1.57 17.00
CA VAL A 175 -2.04 -1.33 16.23
C VAL A 175 -0.94 -0.82 17.16
N THR A 176 0.13 -1.60 17.28
CA THR A 176 1.32 -1.22 18.03
C THR A 176 2.39 -0.75 17.06
N ILE A 177 2.95 0.42 17.32
CA ILE A 177 3.97 1.05 16.49
C ILE A 177 5.19 1.34 17.35
N ASP A 178 6.27 0.66 17.05
CA ASP A 178 7.60 0.95 17.58
C ASP A 178 8.41 1.59 16.48
N TYR A 179 9.02 2.74 16.73
CA TYR A 179 9.85 3.38 15.72
C TYR A 179 11.00 4.14 16.34
N THR A 180 12.07 4.26 15.58
CA THR A 180 13.28 4.99 15.95
C THR A 180 13.63 5.94 14.82
N ILE A 181 13.72 7.23 15.14
CA ILE A 181 14.17 8.25 14.19
C ILE A 181 15.56 8.70 14.59
N SER A 182 16.51 8.59 13.66
CA SER A 182 17.85 9.12 13.81
C SER A 182 18.02 10.35 12.92
N THR A 183 18.44 11.46 13.54
CA THR A 183 18.88 12.66 12.82
C THR A 183 20.28 13.00 13.27
N PHE A 184 21.21 13.22 12.34
CA PHE A 184 22.64 13.41 12.67
C PHE A 184 23.22 12.32 13.59
N GLY A 185 22.78 11.07 13.43
CA GLY A 185 23.22 9.94 14.27
C GLY A 185 22.69 9.97 15.71
N MET A 186 21.71 10.82 16.02
CA MET A 186 21.05 10.87 17.32
C MET A 186 19.68 10.16 17.25
N PRO A 187 19.58 8.89 17.68
CA PRO A 187 18.33 8.15 17.65
C PRO A 187 17.37 8.61 18.76
N GLU A 188 16.08 8.71 18.43
CA GLU A 188 14.97 8.87 19.35
C GLU A 188 13.93 7.79 19.06
N SER A 189 13.72 6.90 20.03
CA SER A 189 12.72 5.84 19.93
C SER A 189 11.42 6.22 20.61
N MET A 190 10.32 5.78 20.03
CA MET A 190 8.98 6.04 20.54
C MET A 190 8.09 4.82 20.30
N HIS A 191 7.14 4.65 21.21
CA HIS A 191 6.16 3.57 21.21
C HIS A 191 4.77 4.19 21.20
N LYS A 192 3.90 3.69 20.32
CA LYS A 192 2.53 4.19 20.18
C LYS A 192 1.58 3.01 20.00
N VAL A 193 0.42 3.12 20.65
CA VAL A 193 -0.68 2.19 20.48
C VAL A 193 -1.88 2.97 19.96
N ILE A 194 -2.50 2.45 18.91
CA ILE A 194 -3.70 3.02 18.29
C ILE A 194 -4.75 1.91 18.19
N PHE A 195 -6.00 2.30 18.24
CA PHE A 195 -7.11 1.38 18.05
C PHE A 195 -7.80 1.68 16.72
N ILE A 196 -7.90 0.67 15.86
CA ILE A 196 -8.76 0.71 14.69
C ILE A 196 -10.11 0.13 15.10
N GLU A 197 -11.16 0.95 15.00
CA GLU A 197 -12.52 0.52 15.26
C GLU A 197 -13.07 -0.29 14.09
N ALA A 198 -13.86 -1.33 14.38
CA ALA A 198 -14.57 -2.11 13.39
C ALA A 198 -15.52 -1.23 12.56
N GLY A 199 -15.70 -1.57 11.28
CA GLY A 199 -16.57 -0.81 10.39
C GLY A 199 -17.19 -1.65 9.28
N PRO A 200 -18.28 -1.17 8.67
CA PRO A 200 -18.95 -1.87 7.59
C PRO A 200 -18.14 -1.80 6.30
N VAL A 201 -18.23 -2.88 5.52
CA VAL A 201 -17.66 -3.01 4.17
C VAL A 201 -18.66 -3.72 3.29
N SER A 202 -18.71 -3.34 2.01
CA SER A 202 -19.51 -4.01 1.01
C SER A 202 -18.77 -4.17 -0.31
N CYS A 203 -19.10 -5.23 -1.05
CA CYS A 203 -18.72 -5.40 -2.44
C CYS A 203 -19.86 -4.85 -3.30
N ALA A 204 -19.72 -3.60 -3.75
CA ALA A 204 -20.79 -2.86 -4.42
C ALA A 204 -21.07 -3.41 -5.82
N GLY A 205 -20.03 -3.86 -6.52
CA GLY A 205 -20.14 -4.29 -7.91
C GLY A 205 -18.83 -4.76 -8.51
N LYS A 206 -18.81 -4.82 -9.84
CA LYS A 206 -17.59 -4.92 -10.64
C LYS A 206 -17.48 -3.67 -11.51
N GLU A 207 -16.29 -3.13 -11.63
CA GLU A 207 -15.98 -1.98 -12.47
C GLU A 207 -14.76 -2.28 -13.36
N VAL A 208 -14.72 -1.69 -14.55
CA VAL A 208 -13.53 -1.72 -15.41
C VAL A 208 -12.61 -0.58 -15.00
N VAL A 209 -11.49 -0.93 -14.36
CA VAL A 209 -10.49 0.03 -13.86
C VAL A 209 -9.31 0.04 -14.81
N SER A 210 -8.93 1.24 -15.28
CA SER A 210 -7.73 1.46 -16.08
C SER A 210 -6.64 2.03 -15.19
N VAL A 211 -5.51 1.35 -15.13
CA VAL A 211 -4.29 1.76 -14.42
C VAL A 211 -3.07 1.61 -15.33
N GLU A 212 -1.91 2.08 -14.92
CA GLU A 212 -0.68 1.93 -15.72
C GLU A 212 -0.35 0.46 -16.05
N ALA A 213 -0.57 -0.47 -15.11
CA ALA A 213 -0.34 -1.90 -15.35
C ALA A 213 -1.26 -2.53 -16.42
N GLY A 214 -2.42 -1.92 -16.70
CA GLY A 214 -3.41 -2.45 -17.64
C GLY A 214 -4.85 -2.04 -17.34
N VAL A 215 -5.78 -2.72 -18.00
CA VAL A 215 -7.23 -2.52 -17.81
C VAL A 215 -7.81 -3.81 -17.24
N TYR A 216 -8.48 -3.71 -16.09
CA TYR A 216 -8.95 -4.85 -15.33
C TYR A 216 -10.43 -4.76 -15.00
N GLU A 217 -11.14 -5.89 -15.06
CA GLU A 217 -12.44 -6.02 -14.37
C GLU A 217 -12.16 -6.29 -12.88
N ALA A 218 -12.45 -5.32 -12.03
CA ALA A 218 -12.17 -5.37 -10.59
C ALA A 218 -13.46 -5.36 -9.77
N PHE A 219 -13.45 -6.03 -8.63
CA PHE A 219 -14.48 -5.90 -7.60
C PHE A 219 -14.30 -4.56 -6.88
N GLU A 220 -15.37 -3.78 -6.84
CA GLU A 220 -15.45 -2.52 -6.10
C GLU A 220 -15.84 -2.81 -4.65
N VAL A 221 -14.90 -2.58 -3.73
CA VAL A 221 -15.06 -2.76 -2.30
C VAL A 221 -15.19 -1.40 -1.64
N ASP A 222 -16.40 -1.09 -1.18
CA ASP A 222 -16.76 0.13 -0.48
C ASP A 222 -16.59 -0.04 1.04
N VAL A 223 -15.80 0.82 1.67
CA VAL A 223 -15.54 0.82 3.10
C VAL A 223 -16.19 2.05 3.74
N GLN A 224 -17.01 1.81 4.78
CA GLN A 224 -17.71 2.85 5.55
C GLN A 224 -18.54 3.85 4.71
N GLU A 225 -19.31 3.37 3.73
CA GLU A 225 -20.25 4.19 2.94
C GLU A 225 -19.52 5.30 2.15
N GLY A 226 -18.55 4.91 1.32
CA GLY A 226 -17.80 5.80 0.43
C GLY A 226 -16.65 6.55 1.10
N LEU A 227 -16.20 6.13 2.29
CA LEU A 227 -14.98 6.71 2.84
C LEU A 227 -13.77 6.24 2.05
N LEU A 228 -13.68 4.95 1.76
CA LEU A 228 -12.54 4.37 1.06
C LEU A 228 -13.05 3.34 0.05
N GLU A 229 -12.54 3.43 -1.17
CA GLU A 229 -12.85 2.52 -2.27
C GLU A 229 -11.61 1.69 -2.58
N ILE A 230 -11.77 0.37 -2.65
CA ILE A 230 -10.71 -0.58 -2.96
C ILE A 230 -11.15 -1.39 -4.18
N TYR A 231 -10.30 -1.47 -5.19
CA TYR A 231 -10.58 -2.20 -6.43
C TYR A 231 -9.72 -3.45 -6.52
N TYR A 232 -10.30 -4.62 -6.25
CA TYR A 232 -9.58 -5.91 -6.30
C TYR A 232 -9.79 -6.63 -7.63
N ALA A 233 -8.72 -6.93 -8.36
CA ALA A 233 -8.79 -7.64 -9.64
C ALA A 233 -8.25 -9.08 -9.50
N PRO A 234 -9.09 -10.11 -9.69
CA PRO A 234 -8.66 -11.50 -9.60
C PRO A 234 -7.59 -11.88 -10.64
N GLU A 235 -7.60 -11.23 -11.81
CA GLU A 235 -6.64 -11.46 -12.90
C GLU A 235 -5.18 -11.19 -12.47
N VAL A 236 -4.97 -10.23 -11.57
CA VAL A 236 -3.66 -9.92 -10.98
C VAL A 236 -3.55 -10.35 -9.52
N ALA A 237 -4.56 -11.08 -9.02
CA ALA A 237 -4.63 -11.60 -7.66
C ALA A 237 -4.35 -10.56 -6.56
N ASN A 238 -4.67 -9.28 -6.84
CA ASN A 238 -4.35 -8.17 -5.96
C ASN A 238 -5.24 -6.94 -6.24
N VAL A 239 -5.10 -5.93 -5.39
CA VAL A 239 -5.74 -4.63 -5.55
C VAL A 239 -5.05 -3.87 -6.66
N VAL A 240 -5.82 -3.31 -7.59
CA VAL A 240 -5.31 -2.49 -8.70
C VAL A 240 -5.38 -1.00 -8.39
N ARG A 241 -6.30 -0.60 -7.50
CA ARG A 241 -6.46 0.79 -7.10
C ARG A 241 -7.06 0.92 -5.70
N VAL A 242 -6.62 1.92 -4.94
CA VAL A 242 -7.30 2.39 -3.73
C VAL A 242 -7.47 3.89 -3.84
N SER A 243 -8.65 4.41 -3.50
CA SER A 243 -8.89 5.84 -3.45
C SER A 243 -9.84 6.22 -2.33
N GLY A 244 -9.58 7.34 -1.68
CA GLY A 244 -10.53 7.95 -0.75
C GLY A 244 -9.88 8.39 0.56
N MET A 245 -10.71 8.54 1.58
CA MET A 245 -10.32 8.90 2.94
C MET A 245 -10.14 7.66 3.81
N GLY A 246 -9.03 7.60 4.53
CA GLY A 246 -8.88 6.63 5.60
C GLY A 246 -9.96 6.82 6.68
N PRO A 247 -10.25 5.79 7.50
CA PRO A 247 -11.31 5.81 8.51
C PRO A 247 -11.15 6.93 9.56
N ALA A 248 -9.96 7.53 9.67
CA ALA A 248 -9.71 8.69 10.53
C ALA A 248 -10.22 10.04 9.97
N ARG A 249 -10.82 10.10 8.77
CA ARG A 249 -11.44 11.29 8.11
C ARG A 249 -10.55 12.52 7.88
N PHE A 250 -9.28 12.45 8.26
CA PHE A 250 -8.27 13.51 8.12
C PHE A 250 -7.12 13.11 7.20
N THR A 251 -7.30 12.00 6.49
CA THR A 251 -6.26 11.38 5.68
C THR A 251 -6.88 10.87 4.40
N SER A 252 -6.25 11.15 3.27
CA SER A 252 -6.56 10.52 1.99
C SER A 252 -5.39 9.67 1.50
N VAL A 253 -5.74 8.62 0.78
CA VAL A 253 -4.82 7.73 0.09
C VAL A 253 -5.28 7.61 -1.36
N ASP A 254 -4.32 7.66 -2.27
CA ASP A 254 -4.48 7.20 -3.65
C ASP A 254 -3.35 6.19 -3.91
N MET A 255 -3.69 5.04 -4.45
CA MET A 255 -2.73 3.98 -4.78
C MET A 255 -3.13 3.38 -6.12
N GLU A 256 -2.16 3.20 -7.01
CA GLU A 256 -2.39 2.65 -8.34
C GLU A 256 -1.35 1.57 -8.66
N LEU A 257 -1.78 0.45 -9.25
CA LEU A 257 -0.89 -0.60 -9.74
C LEU A 257 -0.17 -0.16 -11.02
N VAL A 258 1.15 -0.05 -10.93
CA VAL A 258 2.05 0.32 -12.02
C VAL A 258 2.47 -0.92 -12.83
N SER A 259 2.82 -2.00 -12.14
CA SER A 259 3.20 -3.25 -12.82
C SER A 259 3.04 -4.48 -11.94
N THR A 260 3.04 -5.67 -12.56
CA THR A 260 3.03 -6.94 -11.83
C THR A 260 3.73 -8.04 -12.63
N THR A 261 4.38 -8.96 -11.90
CA THR A 261 4.91 -10.22 -12.44
C THR A 261 3.95 -11.39 -12.24
N TYR A 262 2.85 -11.20 -11.51
CA TYR A 262 1.87 -12.25 -11.26
C TYR A 262 1.28 -12.75 -12.58
N THR A 263 1.26 -14.08 -12.72
CA THR A 263 0.56 -14.75 -13.81
C THR A 263 -0.42 -15.76 -13.22
N PRO A 264 -1.71 -15.71 -13.56
CA PRO A 264 -2.66 -16.72 -13.12
C PRO A 264 -2.18 -18.13 -13.45
N LEU A 265 -2.43 -19.09 -12.56
CA LEU A 265 -2.08 -20.49 -12.79
C LEU A 265 -2.73 -20.99 -14.08
N GLY A 266 -1.89 -21.34 -15.07
CA GLY A 266 -2.33 -21.83 -16.38
C GLY A 266 -2.47 -20.74 -17.46
N ALA A 267 -2.23 -19.47 -17.15
CA ALA A 267 -2.08 -18.43 -18.15
C ALA A 267 -0.80 -18.68 -18.98
N PRO A 268 -0.79 -18.41 -20.30
CA PRO A 268 0.45 -18.30 -21.05
C PRO A 268 1.37 -17.29 -20.37
N GLY A 269 2.68 -17.53 -20.39
CA GLY A 269 3.64 -16.55 -19.89
C GLY A 269 3.38 -15.18 -20.53
N LYS A 270 3.40 -14.11 -19.72
CA LYS A 270 3.31 -12.74 -20.23
C LYS A 270 4.41 -12.57 -21.28
N PRO A 271 4.10 -12.16 -22.52
CA PRO A 271 5.13 -11.93 -23.53
C PRO A 271 6.16 -10.94 -23.00
N SER A 272 7.43 -11.13 -23.38
CA SER A 272 8.45 -10.15 -23.05
C SER A 272 8.05 -8.78 -23.61
N GLN A 273 8.35 -7.72 -22.85
CA GLN A 273 8.21 -6.36 -23.38
C GLN A 273 9.01 -6.28 -24.69
N PRO A 274 8.41 -5.75 -25.77
CA PRO A 274 9.11 -5.68 -27.05
C PRO A 274 10.42 -4.90 -26.90
N GLU A 275 11.53 -5.53 -27.29
CA GLU A 275 12.82 -4.85 -27.33
C GLU A 275 12.91 -4.04 -28.63
N GLY A 276 13.12 -2.73 -28.48
CA GLY A 276 13.33 -1.80 -29.59
C GLY A 276 13.35 -0.35 -29.13
N PRO A 277 13.79 0.59 -29.98
CA PRO A 277 13.85 2.00 -29.62
C PRO A 277 12.45 2.60 -29.42
N THR A 278 12.30 3.37 -28.35
CA THR A 278 11.07 4.08 -27.96
C THR A 278 10.91 5.44 -28.64
N SER A 279 11.87 5.85 -29.47
CA SER A 279 11.83 7.06 -30.30
C SER A 279 12.51 6.80 -31.64
N GLY A 280 12.12 7.57 -32.67
CA GLY A 280 12.62 7.37 -34.03
C GLY A 280 12.73 8.65 -34.84
N SER A 281 13.52 8.58 -35.92
CA SER A 281 13.76 9.65 -36.88
C SER A 281 13.10 9.33 -38.23
N ALA A 282 12.66 10.37 -38.94
CA ALA A 282 12.00 10.21 -40.22
C ALA A 282 12.92 9.55 -41.26
N GLY A 283 12.46 8.46 -41.87
CA GLY A 283 13.17 7.74 -42.92
C GLY A 283 13.99 6.52 -42.45
N GLU A 284 14.00 6.22 -41.16
CA GLU A 284 14.67 5.02 -40.63
C GLU A 284 13.69 3.86 -40.37
N VAL A 285 14.20 2.63 -40.55
CA VAL A 285 13.47 1.40 -40.27
C VAL A 285 13.92 0.88 -38.92
N TYR A 286 12.95 0.63 -38.04
CA TYR A 286 13.17 0.05 -36.72
C TYR A 286 12.68 -1.39 -36.67
N THR A 287 13.47 -2.25 -36.04
CA THR A 287 13.13 -3.65 -35.80
C THR A 287 12.75 -3.81 -34.35
N TYR A 288 11.63 -4.47 -34.10
CA TYR A 288 11.16 -4.82 -32.76
C TYR A 288 11.16 -6.35 -32.64
N CYS A 289 11.63 -6.84 -31.51
CA CYS A 289 11.61 -8.26 -31.17
C CYS A 289 10.64 -8.47 -30.00
N ALA A 290 9.75 -9.44 -30.11
CA ALA A 290 8.93 -9.91 -29.01
C ALA A 290 9.04 -11.44 -28.94
N SER A 291 9.08 -12.00 -27.73
CA SER A 291 9.07 -13.43 -27.50
C SER A 291 7.95 -13.81 -26.53
N THR A 292 7.36 -14.98 -26.77
CA THR A 292 6.43 -15.65 -25.86
C THR A 292 7.15 -16.75 -25.09
#